data_AF-A0A923CUH8-F1
#
_entry.id   AF-A0A923CUH8-F1
#
_cell.length_a   1.000
_cell.length_b   1.000
_cell.length_c   1.000
_cell.angle_alpha   90.00
_cell.angle_beta   90.00
_cell.angle_gamma   90.00
#
_symmetry.space_group_name_H-M   'P 1'
#
loop_
_entity.id
_entity.type
_entity.pdbx_description
1 polymer ?
#
loop_
_entity_poly.entity_id
_entity_poly.type
_entity_poly.pdbx_seq_one_letter_code
_entity_poly.pdbx_strand_id
1 'polypeptide(L)'
;MSNKIPYIIVSVLLFCFLFPLTGYTLPGDADGNNSVDMEDARLIARFVANQILSLPHPVDADATQDGKVDMEDAFIIAKWITGETRIVVVAPRHGRSDKLQIGNMIRIEVFEKFFPFNIKGGTVRITSESSGYDSGDRPLTFEHNGRSLFYHWDTGGLDAVSDYKITVQLSKATSN
;
A
#
# COMPACT_ATOMS: atom_id res chain seq x y z
N MET A 1 53.86 29.23 17.08
CA MET A 1 52.77 30.16 16.70
C MET A 1 51.61 29.32 16.21
N SER A 2 50.49 29.34 16.94
CA SER A 2 49.33 28.44 16.74
C SER A 2 48.32 29.08 15.79
N ASN A 3 48.04 28.40 14.67
CA ASN A 3 47.04 28.81 13.68
C ASN A 3 45.64 28.51 14.21
N LYS A 4 44.90 29.56 14.60
CA LYS A 4 43.47 29.45 14.90
C LYS A 4 42.69 29.59 13.59
N ILE A 5 41.97 28.54 13.22
CA ILE A 5 40.98 28.54 12.14
C ILE A 5 39.75 29.32 12.64
N PRO A 6 39.20 30.30 11.90
CA PRO A 6 37.99 30.98 12.32
C PRO A 6 36.77 30.07 12.07
N TYR A 7 35.99 29.81 13.12
CA TYR A 7 34.68 29.17 12.99
C TYR A 7 33.64 30.26 12.68
N ILE A 8 32.90 30.07 11.58
CA ILE A 8 31.74 30.88 11.23
C ILE A 8 30.56 30.38 12.08
N ILE A 9 30.05 31.23 12.98
CA ILE A 9 28.81 30.98 13.70
C ILE A 9 27.66 31.29 12.74
N VAL A 10 27.01 30.24 12.21
CA VAL A 10 25.73 30.39 11.52
C VAL A 10 24.64 30.41 12.58
N SER A 11 24.17 31.60 12.92
CA SER A 11 22.98 31.77 13.77
C SER A 11 21.76 31.45 12.92
N VAL A 12 21.19 30.25 13.10
CA VAL A 12 19.88 29.91 12.56
C VAL A 12 18.84 30.62 13.42
N LEU A 13 18.34 31.75 12.92
CA LEU A 13 17.13 32.36 13.49
C LEU A 13 15.98 31.39 13.27
N LEU A 14 15.54 30.72 14.34
CA LEU A 14 14.33 29.92 14.34
C LEU A 14 13.14 30.87 14.25
N PHE A 15 12.73 31.19 13.02
CA PHE A 15 11.46 31.83 12.76
C PHE A 15 10.38 30.77 13.05
N CYS A 16 9.88 30.74 14.29
CA CYS A 16 8.61 30.09 14.61
C CYS A 16 7.50 30.83 13.86
N PHE A 17 7.34 30.53 12.58
CA PHE A 17 6.03 30.65 11.97
C PHE A 17 5.12 29.71 12.76
N LEU A 18 4.10 30.29 13.41
CA LEU A 18 2.87 29.59 13.72
C LEU A 18 2.29 29.10 12.39
N PHE A 19 2.81 28.00 11.86
CA PHE A 19 2.08 27.22 10.90
C PHE A 19 0.84 26.71 11.65
N PRO A 20 -0.38 26.98 11.16
CA PRO A 20 -1.51 26.22 11.63
C PRO A 20 -1.14 24.75 11.44
N LEU A 21 -1.29 23.95 12.50
CA LEU A 21 -1.23 22.49 12.42
C LEU A 21 -2.20 22.10 11.31
N THR A 22 -1.68 21.87 10.11
CA THR A 22 -2.46 21.35 9.00
C THR A 22 -2.96 19.99 9.46
N GLY A 23 -4.28 19.84 9.52
CA GLY A 23 -4.89 18.52 9.69
C GLY A 23 -4.22 17.55 8.72
N TYR A 24 -3.92 16.34 9.19
CA TYR A 24 -3.39 15.30 8.32
C TYR A 24 -4.39 15.11 7.19
N THR A 25 -3.99 15.42 5.95
CA THR A 25 -4.81 15.11 4.78
C THR A 25 -4.93 13.59 4.70
N LEU A 26 -6.16 13.08 4.70
CA LEU A 26 -6.48 11.68 4.58
C LEU A 26 -7.19 11.45 3.25
N PRO A 27 -6.45 11.15 2.17
CA PRO A 27 -7.06 10.93 0.86
C PRO A 27 -8.16 9.88 0.94
N GLY A 28 -9.34 10.23 0.43
CA GLY A 28 -10.59 9.49 0.50
C GLY A 28 -11.56 9.88 1.60
N ASP A 29 -11.19 10.72 2.58
CA ASP A 29 -12.08 11.17 3.67
C ASP A 29 -12.88 12.42 3.26
N ALA A 30 -13.97 12.20 2.51
CA ALA A 30 -14.75 13.26 1.91
C ALA A 30 -15.73 13.93 2.91
N ASP A 31 -16.07 13.24 4.01
CA ASP A 31 -16.93 13.78 5.07
C ASP A 31 -16.15 14.43 6.23
N GLY A 32 -14.84 14.21 6.31
CA GLY A 32 -13.93 14.79 7.30
C GLY A 32 -13.99 14.09 8.66
N ASN A 33 -14.43 12.83 8.72
CA ASN A 33 -14.60 12.08 9.95
C ASN A 33 -13.31 11.35 10.43
N ASN A 34 -12.20 11.49 9.72
CA ASN A 34 -10.90 10.81 9.92
C ASN A 34 -10.93 9.29 9.64
N SER A 35 -11.91 8.82 8.90
CA SER A 35 -12.02 7.45 8.40
C SER A 35 -12.31 7.53 6.91
N VAL A 36 -11.79 6.57 6.16
CA VAL A 36 -12.20 6.37 4.77
C VAL A 36 -13.16 5.20 4.78
N ASP A 37 -14.39 5.39 4.32
CA ASP A 37 -15.39 4.34 4.25
C ASP A 37 -16.40 4.53 3.10
N MET A 38 -17.48 3.75 3.10
CA MET A 38 -18.44 3.73 2.00
C MET A 38 -19.26 5.04 1.92
N GLU A 39 -19.38 5.77 3.03
CA GLU A 39 -20.07 7.06 3.06
C GLU A 39 -19.29 8.12 2.27
N ASP A 40 -17.96 8.10 2.32
CA ASP A 40 -17.12 8.98 1.51
C ASP A 40 -17.30 8.73 0.01
N ALA A 41 -17.24 7.46 -0.39
CA ALA A 41 -17.50 7.05 -1.76
C ALA A 41 -18.89 7.53 -2.23
N ARG A 42 -19.90 7.41 -1.35
CA ARG A 42 -21.26 7.88 -1.63
C ARG A 42 -21.32 9.39 -1.78
N LEU A 43 -20.63 10.15 -0.92
CA LEU A 43 -20.60 11.62 -1.02
C LEU A 43 -19.94 12.10 -2.30
N ILE A 44 -18.79 11.52 -2.66
CA ILE A 44 -18.10 11.82 -3.92
C ILE A 44 -19.03 11.51 -5.09
N ALA A 45 -19.66 10.34 -5.12
CA ALA A 45 -20.60 9.97 -6.19
C ALA A 45 -21.78 10.95 -6.30
N ARG A 46 -22.34 11.40 -5.16
CA ARG A 46 -23.41 12.39 -5.13
C ARG A 46 -22.95 13.76 -5.63
N PHE A 47 -21.75 14.18 -5.27
CA PHE A 47 -21.15 15.43 -5.73
C PHE A 47 -20.93 15.41 -7.24
N VAL A 48 -20.29 14.37 -7.76
CA VAL A 48 -20.05 14.16 -9.20
C VAL A 48 -21.36 14.09 -9.99
N ALA A 49 -22.40 13.47 -9.41
CA ALA A 49 -23.74 13.40 -10.00
C ALA A 49 -24.58 14.70 -9.84
N ASN A 50 -24.00 15.78 -9.32
CA ASN A 50 -24.68 17.06 -9.02
C ASN A 50 -25.91 16.93 -8.09
N GLN A 51 -25.96 15.90 -7.25
CA GLN A 51 -27.00 15.70 -6.24
C GLN A 51 -26.74 16.51 -4.96
N ILE A 52 -25.50 16.96 -4.77
CA ILE A 52 -25.07 17.92 -3.76
C ILE A 52 -24.18 18.97 -4.42
N LEU A 53 -24.18 20.18 -3.89
CA LEU A 53 -23.44 21.31 -4.47
C LEU A 53 -21.97 21.35 -4.05
N SER A 54 -21.63 20.72 -2.93
CA SER A 54 -20.28 20.72 -2.36
C SER A 54 -20.07 19.52 -1.45
N LEU A 55 -18.81 19.09 -1.34
CA LEU A 55 -18.38 18.12 -0.34
C LEU A 55 -18.09 18.80 1.00
N PRO A 56 -18.30 18.11 2.14
CA PRO A 56 -17.88 18.60 3.45
C PRO A 56 -16.37 18.84 3.54
N HIS A 57 -15.57 17.90 3.04
CA HIS A 57 -14.11 17.97 3.07
C HIS A 57 -13.50 17.75 1.67
N PRO A 58 -13.62 18.74 0.75
CA PRO A 58 -13.26 18.55 -0.66
C PRO A 58 -11.75 18.36 -0.90
N VAL A 59 -10.90 18.78 0.05
CA VAL A 59 -9.43 18.65 -0.08
C VAL A 59 -8.94 17.21 0.08
N ASP A 60 -9.74 16.36 0.72
CA ASP A 60 -9.43 14.94 0.95
C ASP A 60 -10.21 14.02 0.01
N ALA A 61 -11.12 14.55 -0.80
CA ALA A 61 -11.97 13.76 -1.67
C ALA A 61 -11.25 13.10 -2.86
N ASP A 62 -10.07 13.60 -3.23
CA ASP A 62 -9.19 13.00 -4.26
C ASP A 62 -8.49 11.76 -3.70
N ALA A 63 -9.22 10.64 -3.68
CA ALA A 63 -8.74 9.37 -3.16
C ALA A 63 -7.63 8.76 -4.03
N THR A 64 -7.67 9.02 -5.35
CA THR A 64 -6.65 8.54 -6.29
C THR A 64 -5.37 9.36 -6.27
N GLN A 65 -5.40 10.57 -5.71
CA GLN A 65 -4.33 11.56 -5.68
C GLN A 65 -3.89 11.99 -7.08
N ASP A 66 -4.84 12.03 -8.03
CA ASP A 66 -4.58 12.38 -9.42
C ASP A 66 -4.81 13.89 -9.72
N GLY A 67 -5.24 14.64 -8.71
CA GLY A 67 -5.53 16.07 -8.75
C GLY A 67 -6.97 16.41 -9.15
N LYS A 68 -7.86 15.41 -9.26
CA LYS A 68 -9.28 15.59 -9.59
C LYS A 68 -10.15 14.89 -8.56
N VAL A 69 -11.40 15.34 -8.47
CA VAL A 69 -12.44 14.67 -7.71
C VAL A 69 -13.48 14.18 -8.71
N ASP A 70 -13.48 12.87 -8.98
CA ASP A 70 -14.38 12.24 -9.94
C ASP A 70 -14.88 10.85 -9.47
N MET A 71 -15.52 10.10 -10.36
CA MET A 71 -16.12 8.82 -10.01
C MET A 71 -15.06 7.72 -9.73
N GLU A 72 -13.83 7.88 -10.22
CA GLU A 72 -12.75 6.94 -9.93
C GLU A 72 -12.38 6.98 -8.45
N ASP A 73 -12.41 8.15 -7.80
CA ASP A 73 -12.16 8.28 -6.36
C ASP A 73 -13.16 7.47 -5.54
N ALA A 74 -14.45 7.62 -5.84
CA ALA A 74 -15.52 6.84 -5.20
C ALA A 74 -15.33 5.33 -5.43
N PHE A 75 -14.93 4.93 -6.64
CA PHE A 75 -14.73 3.53 -7.00
C PHE A 75 -13.51 2.92 -6.31
N ILE A 76 -12.41 3.65 -6.19
CA ILE A 76 -11.19 3.21 -5.53
C ILE A 76 -11.41 3.05 -4.02
N ILE A 77 -12.16 3.95 -3.38
CA ILE A 77 -12.58 3.77 -1.97
C ILE A 77 -13.37 2.47 -1.82
N ALA A 78 -14.39 2.23 -2.66
CA ALA A 78 -15.19 1.01 -2.61
C ALA A 78 -14.34 -0.26 -2.77
N LYS A 79 -13.42 -0.26 -3.75
CA LYS A 79 -12.47 -1.36 -3.96
C LYS A 79 -11.50 -1.56 -2.79
N TRP A 80 -11.06 -0.48 -2.16
CA TRP A 80 -10.14 -0.60 -1.03
C TRP A 80 -10.81 -1.23 0.19
N ILE A 81 -12.07 -0.88 0.45
CA ILE A 81 -12.88 -1.49 1.51
C ILE A 81 -13.00 -3.00 1.31
N THR A 82 -13.21 -3.45 0.06
CA THR A 82 -13.25 -4.88 -0.32
C THR A 82 -11.85 -5.52 -0.43
N GLY A 83 -10.79 -4.73 -0.49
CA GLY A 83 -9.40 -5.17 -0.61
C GLY A 83 -8.91 -5.42 -2.03
N GLU A 84 -9.67 -5.00 -3.05
CA GLU A 84 -9.38 -5.15 -4.47
C GLU A 84 -8.31 -4.19 -5.00
N THR A 85 -7.93 -3.16 -4.23
CA THR A 85 -6.82 -2.25 -4.55
C THR A 85 -5.44 -2.81 -4.22
N ARG A 86 -5.40 -3.97 -3.56
CA ARG A 86 -4.15 -4.64 -3.16
C ARG A 86 -3.57 -5.40 -4.34
N ILE A 87 -2.27 -5.26 -4.52
CA ILE A 87 -1.54 -5.87 -5.63
C ILE A 87 -0.65 -6.96 -5.08
N VAL A 88 -0.65 -8.13 -5.72
CA VAL A 88 0.33 -9.20 -5.50
C VAL A 88 1.29 -9.21 -6.68
N VAL A 89 2.57 -8.96 -6.42
CA VAL A 89 3.64 -9.06 -7.41
C VAL A 89 4.43 -10.33 -7.15
N VAL A 90 4.64 -11.12 -8.20
CA VAL A 90 5.44 -12.33 -8.17
C VAL A 90 6.56 -12.17 -9.18
N ALA A 91 7.79 -12.02 -8.70
CA ALA A 91 8.94 -11.73 -9.54
C ALA A 91 10.19 -12.48 -9.05
N PRO A 92 11.11 -12.87 -9.94
CA PRO A 92 12.38 -13.42 -9.50
C PRO A 92 13.19 -12.32 -8.79
N ARG A 93 13.84 -12.66 -7.68
CA ARG A 93 14.68 -11.72 -6.92
C ARG A 93 15.88 -11.26 -7.75
N HIS A 94 16.39 -12.16 -8.59
CA HIS A 94 17.48 -11.91 -9.54
C HIS A 94 17.17 -12.66 -10.84
N GLY A 95 17.63 -12.14 -11.98
CA GLY A 95 17.41 -12.75 -13.29
C GLY A 95 16.38 -12.01 -14.14
N ARG A 96 15.95 -12.64 -15.24
CA ARG A 96 15.01 -12.02 -16.19
C ARG A 96 13.58 -12.15 -15.67
N SER A 97 12.81 -11.07 -15.71
CA SER A 97 11.43 -11.01 -15.20
C SER A 97 10.38 -11.59 -16.17
N ASP A 98 10.77 -11.93 -17.40
CA ASP A 98 9.88 -12.42 -18.45
C ASP A 98 9.55 -13.91 -18.33
N LYS A 99 10.30 -14.68 -17.53
CA LYS A 99 10.03 -16.10 -17.26
C LYS A 99 10.39 -16.49 -15.83
N LEU A 100 9.40 -16.99 -15.08
CA LEU A 100 9.65 -17.68 -13.82
C LEU A 100 10.17 -19.10 -14.13
N GLN A 101 11.25 -19.49 -13.47
CA GLN A 101 11.89 -20.79 -13.64
C GLN A 101 12.20 -21.38 -12.26
N ILE A 102 12.13 -22.70 -12.17
CA ILE A 102 12.60 -23.43 -10.99
C ILE A 102 14.10 -23.20 -10.76
N GLY A 103 14.54 -23.25 -9.50
CA GLY A 103 15.89 -22.88 -9.09
C GLY A 103 16.12 -21.39 -8.86
N ASN A 104 15.13 -20.53 -9.16
CA ASN A 104 15.18 -19.11 -8.81
C ASN A 104 14.64 -18.87 -7.40
N MET A 105 15.16 -17.83 -6.75
CA MET A 105 14.49 -17.24 -5.60
C MET A 105 13.40 -16.30 -6.10
N ILE A 106 12.15 -16.65 -5.87
CA ILE A 106 10.99 -15.83 -6.22
C ILE A 106 10.64 -14.96 -5.02
N ARG A 107 10.39 -13.68 -5.27
CA ARG A 107 9.83 -12.75 -4.31
C ARG A 107 8.34 -12.58 -4.61
N ILE A 108 7.54 -12.87 -3.60
CA ILE A 108 6.10 -12.61 -3.58
C ILE A 108 5.92 -11.38 -2.71
N GLU A 109 5.40 -10.29 -3.26
CA GLU A 109 5.20 -9.03 -2.57
C GLU A 109 3.74 -8.58 -2.67
N VAL A 110 3.22 -8.01 -1.59
CA VAL A 110 1.83 -7.57 -1.46
C VAL A 110 1.83 -6.15 -0.92
N PHE A 111 1.14 -5.24 -1.59
CA PHE A 111 1.06 -3.84 -1.17
C PHE A 111 -0.28 -3.20 -1.52
N GLU A 112 -0.58 -2.08 -0.87
CA GLU A 112 -1.71 -1.21 -1.17
C GLU A 112 -1.27 -0.04 -2.04
N LYS A 113 -2.02 0.23 -3.11
CA LYS A 113 -1.67 1.23 -4.11
C LYS A 113 -2.06 2.65 -3.70
N PHE A 114 -3.25 2.83 -3.12
CA PHE A 114 -3.85 4.15 -2.96
C PHE A 114 -3.84 4.64 -1.50
N PHE A 115 -4.07 3.73 -0.56
CA PHE A 115 -4.26 4.06 0.85
C PHE A 115 -3.11 3.58 1.74
N PRO A 116 -3.03 4.04 3.00
CA PRO A 116 -2.15 3.44 3.99
C PRO A 116 -2.37 1.92 4.11
N PHE A 117 -1.26 1.17 4.19
CA PHE A 117 -1.30 -0.28 4.25
C PHE A 117 -1.64 -0.78 5.68
N ASN A 118 -2.90 -0.63 6.08
CA ASN A 118 -3.43 -0.93 7.42
C ASN A 118 -3.63 -2.44 7.68
N ILE A 119 -2.56 -3.22 7.51
CA ILE A 119 -2.53 -4.68 7.68
C ILE A 119 -1.60 -5.01 8.86
N LYS A 120 -1.97 -5.96 9.72
CA LYS A 120 -1.12 -6.42 10.86
C LYS A 120 -0.12 -7.50 10.45
N GLY A 121 -0.37 -8.16 9.33
CA GLY A 121 0.45 -9.23 8.78
C GLY A 121 -0.34 -10.06 7.80
N GLY A 122 0.25 -11.16 7.35
CA GLY A 122 -0.45 -12.10 6.49
C GLY A 122 0.35 -13.37 6.27
N THR A 123 -0.25 -14.32 5.56
CA THR A 123 0.37 -15.56 5.14
C THR A 123 0.31 -15.71 3.62
N VAL A 124 1.24 -16.50 3.10
CA VAL A 124 1.22 -16.98 1.73
C VAL A 124 1.27 -18.51 1.74
N ARG A 125 0.49 -19.14 0.87
CA ARG A 125 0.53 -20.57 0.61
C ARG A 125 0.68 -20.81 -0.88
N ILE A 126 1.66 -21.63 -1.23
CA ILE A 126 1.94 -22.03 -2.60
C ILE A 126 1.63 -23.51 -2.74
N THR A 127 0.76 -23.86 -3.68
CA THR A 127 0.38 -25.26 -3.95
C THR A 127 0.57 -25.61 -5.42
N SER A 128 0.80 -26.89 -5.71
CA SER A 128 0.75 -27.47 -7.04
C SER A 128 0.15 -28.86 -6.94
N GLU A 129 -0.85 -29.14 -7.78
CA GLU A 129 -1.53 -30.44 -7.80
C GLU A 129 -0.64 -31.47 -8.52
N SER A 130 0.02 -31.06 -9.60
CA SER A 130 0.81 -31.91 -10.47
C SER A 130 2.09 -32.44 -9.81
N SER A 131 2.70 -31.66 -8.91
CA SER A 131 3.87 -32.08 -8.14
C SER A 131 3.55 -32.49 -6.70
N GLY A 132 2.29 -32.36 -6.27
CA GLY A 132 1.90 -32.58 -4.87
C GLY A 132 2.54 -31.60 -3.89
N TYR A 133 3.08 -30.48 -4.39
CA TYR A 133 3.76 -29.48 -3.58
C TYR A 133 2.77 -28.65 -2.79
N ASP A 134 3.06 -28.44 -1.51
CA ASP A 134 2.35 -27.51 -0.64
C ASP A 134 3.34 -26.88 0.33
N SER A 135 3.50 -25.56 0.26
CA SER A 135 4.37 -24.85 1.19
C SER A 135 3.84 -24.85 2.63
N GLY A 136 2.54 -25.12 2.82
CA GLY A 136 1.78 -24.71 4.00
C GLY A 136 1.67 -23.19 4.09
N ASP A 137 1.05 -22.69 5.16
CA ASP A 137 0.97 -21.25 5.40
C ASP A 137 2.32 -20.70 5.88
N ARG A 138 2.89 -19.77 5.10
CA ARG A 138 4.16 -19.11 5.40
C ARG A 138 3.91 -17.66 5.78
N PRO A 139 4.49 -17.16 6.88
CA PRO A 139 4.29 -15.77 7.28
C PRO A 139 4.94 -14.82 6.27
N LEU A 140 4.24 -13.75 5.94
CA LEU A 140 4.80 -12.61 5.22
C LEU A 140 5.57 -11.70 6.19
N THR A 141 6.61 -11.05 5.68
CA THR A 141 7.47 -10.11 6.42
C THR A 141 7.23 -8.69 5.95
N PHE A 142 7.17 -7.71 6.85
CA PHE A 142 7.06 -6.31 6.46
C PHE A 142 8.35 -5.81 5.81
N GLU A 143 8.20 -5.04 4.75
CA GLU A 143 9.29 -4.20 4.27
C GLU A 143 9.61 -3.09 5.27
N HIS A 144 10.83 -2.56 5.20
CA HIS A 144 11.28 -1.50 6.11
C HIS A 144 10.41 -0.23 6.02
N ASN A 145 9.76 0.00 4.87
CA ASN A 145 8.86 1.13 4.68
C ASN A 145 7.46 0.93 5.34
N GLY A 146 7.14 -0.27 5.82
CA GLY A 146 5.83 -0.61 6.38
C GLY A 146 4.67 -0.58 5.37
N ARG A 147 4.94 -0.42 4.08
CA ARG A 147 3.94 -0.26 3.01
C ARG A 147 3.70 -1.53 2.19
N SER A 148 4.52 -2.57 2.42
CA SER A 148 4.35 -3.86 1.77
C SER A 148 4.76 -5.02 2.67
N LEU A 149 4.25 -6.19 2.32
CA LEU A 149 4.55 -7.49 2.92
C LEU A 149 5.19 -8.38 1.86
N PHE A 150 6.17 -9.19 2.22
CA PHE A 150 6.84 -10.07 1.26
C PHE A 150 7.18 -11.45 1.81
N TYR A 151 7.42 -12.39 0.88
CA TYR A 151 7.99 -13.70 1.15
C TYR A 151 8.98 -14.07 0.04
N HIS A 152 10.12 -14.66 0.43
CA HIS A 152 11.05 -15.27 -0.51
C HIS A 152 10.78 -16.77 -0.59
N TRP A 153 10.41 -17.22 -1.78
CA TRP A 153 10.19 -18.60 -2.11
C TRP A 153 11.39 -19.16 -2.86
N ASP A 154 12.11 -20.09 -2.23
CA ASP A 154 13.17 -20.85 -2.88
C ASP A 154 12.55 -21.98 -3.70
N THR A 155 12.72 -21.91 -5.02
CA THR A 155 12.22 -22.94 -5.95
C THR A 155 13.28 -23.98 -6.30
N GLY A 156 14.42 -23.99 -5.60
CA GLY A 156 15.46 -25.00 -5.73
C GLY A 156 14.92 -26.40 -5.42
N GLY A 157 15.12 -27.33 -6.36
CA GLY A 157 14.71 -28.72 -6.20
C GLY A 157 13.21 -28.98 -6.40
N LEU A 158 12.43 -27.99 -6.85
CA LEU A 158 11.03 -28.17 -7.23
C LEU A 158 10.89 -28.66 -8.68
N ASP A 159 9.78 -29.36 -8.96
CA ASP A 159 9.44 -29.81 -10.30
C ASP A 159 9.02 -28.64 -11.20
N ALA A 160 9.44 -28.67 -12.47
CA ALA A 160 9.06 -27.68 -13.47
C ALA A 160 7.62 -27.89 -13.97
N VAL A 161 6.63 -27.58 -13.14
CA VAL A 161 5.20 -27.66 -13.47
C VAL A 161 4.57 -26.27 -13.58
N SER A 162 3.47 -26.15 -14.33
CA SER A 162 2.84 -24.86 -14.65
C SER A 162 1.66 -24.47 -13.76
N ASP A 163 1.29 -25.32 -12.80
CA ASP A 163 0.06 -25.21 -12.00
C ASP A 163 0.31 -24.70 -10.57
N TYR A 164 1.47 -24.10 -10.31
CA TYR A 164 1.72 -23.41 -9.04
C TYR A 164 0.70 -22.29 -8.81
N LYS A 165 -0.05 -22.39 -7.71
CA LYS A 165 -1.03 -21.42 -7.25
C LYS A 165 -0.53 -20.73 -6.00
N ILE A 166 -0.54 -19.40 -6.01
CA ILE A 166 -0.15 -18.57 -4.87
C ILE A 166 -1.42 -17.99 -4.25
N THR A 167 -1.66 -18.30 -2.98
CA THR A 167 -2.77 -17.76 -2.19
C THR A 167 -2.20 -16.90 -1.08
N VAL A 168 -2.69 -15.66 -0.97
CA VAL A 168 -2.31 -14.72 0.10
C VAL A 168 -3.52 -14.48 0.99
N GLN A 169 -3.30 -14.53 2.30
CA GLN A 169 -4.30 -14.16 3.30
C GLN A 169 -3.74 -13.03 4.17
N LEU A 170 -4.49 -11.94 4.31
CA LEU A 170 -4.07 -10.76 5.07
C LEU A 170 -4.93 -10.60 6.33
N SER A 171 -4.28 -10.25 7.43
CA SER A 171 -4.93 -9.97 8.70
C SER A 171 -5.10 -8.47 8.87
N LYS A 172 -6.34 -7.97 8.78
CA LYS A 172 -6.64 -6.53 9.01
C LYS A 172 -6.21 -6.10 10.42
N ALA A 173 -5.79 -4.85 10.55
CA ALA A 173 -5.70 -4.24 11.86
C ALA A 173 -7.11 -4.03 12.41
N THR A 174 -7.42 -4.64 13.57
CA THR A 174 -8.62 -4.29 14.33
C THR A 174 -8.50 -2.84 14.79
N SER A 175 -9.48 -2.00 14.44
CA SER A 175 -9.70 -0.72 15.12
C SER A 175 -10.15 -1.04 16.55
N ASN A 176 -9.37 -0.60 17.54
CA ASN A 176 -9.80 -0.60 18.94
C ASN A 176 -10.79 0.53 19.19
#